data_AF-A0A7V7PLN7-F1
#
_entry.id   AF-A0A7V7PLN7-F1
#
_cell.length_a   1.000
_cell.length_b   1.000
_cell.length_c   1.000
_cell.angle_alpha   90.00
_cell.angle_beta   90.00
_cell.angle_gamma   90.00
#
_symmetry.space_group_name_H-M   'P 1'
#
loop_
_entity.id
_entity.type
_entity.pdbx_description
1 polymer ?
#
loop_
_entity_poly.entity_id
_entity_poly.type
_entity_poly.pdbx_seq_one_letter_code
_entity_poly.pdbx_strand_id
1 'polypeptide(L)'
;MGYDRLYFLKKAYALYPGVVRPVSGGFLAAHYRRRREERGALRAALDAAVGLGFLAWVPWRARQVQRKFGLDEAWRRRAAAIARQRFADPNDIALFRIETAEALDGYIRRFEDAAFNKRINPRGWTKDCALADKRRFAERCAASGLPHPETVATVENGVVAVTLDPAGRELVAKPADGEGGEGVRMLGRFADAAELAARRPDLVGAARGAFVVQPRVVPHPALDGLALSALPTVRIVTIVDEKGAPEVVSATFRCPSAPEAVVDNMKAGGLLAPVDIETGTLGLACKGYGGGDYAAHPVTGATITGCVLPGWPEAKDLAVRAHATGFADYALIGWDVALTPDGPILVEGNGKPGVLMPQRAARRGLGEGRYGALLAHHLSRVL
;
A
#
# COMPACT_ATOMS: atom_id res chain seq x y z
N MET A 1 3.88 9.17 -13.09
CA MET A 1 2.56 9.82 -13.39
C MET A 1 1.63 9.71 -12.18
N GLY A 2 1.17 10.82 -11.60
CA GLY A 2 0.04 10.83 -10.65
C GLY A 2 -1.24 10.29 -11.27
N TYR A 3 -2.21 9.89 -10.44
CA TYR A 3 -3.45 9.21 -10.83
C TYR A 3 -4.09 9.77 -12.12
N ASP A 4 -3.91 9.08 -13.25
CA ASP A 4 -4.50 9.51 -14.50
C ASP A 4 -6.03 9.30 -14.50
N ARG A 5 -6.73 9.93 -15.46
CA ARG A 5 -8.19 9.77 -15.60
C ARG A 5 -8.59 8.29 -15.79
N LEU A 6 -7.74 7.47 -16.40
CA LEU A 6 -7.97 6.04 -16.61
C LEU A 6 -7.96 5.24 -15.30
N TYR A 7 -7.11 5.59 -14.33
CA TYR A 7 -7.06 4.97 -13.00
C TYR A 7 -8.39 5.12 -12.28
N PHE A 8 -8.95 6.34 -12.29
CA PHE A 8 -10.24 6.62 -11.68
C PHE A 8 -11.39 5.95 -12.44
N LEU A 9 -11.34 5.94 -13.78
CA LEU A 9 -12.35 5.30 -14.62
C LEU A 9 -12.43 3.79 -14.38
N LYS A 10 -11.28 3.10 -14.30
CA LYS A 10 -11.21 1.66 -13.96
C LYS A 10 -11.83 1.32 -12.61
N LYS A 11 -11.91 2.30 -11.70
CA LYS A 11 -12.45 2.16 -10.35
C LYS A 11 -13.80 2.85 -10.20
N ALA A 12 -14.39 3.39 -11.27
CA ALA A 12 -15.66 4.12 -11.22
C ALA A 12 -16.83 3.16 -10.93
N TYR A 13 -16.76 1.94 -11.44
CA TYR A 13 -17.77 0.91 -11.18
C TYR A 13 -17.38 0.03 -9.99
N ALA A 14 -18.10 0.17 -8.88
CA ALA A 14 -18.02 -0.78 -7.77
C ALA A 14 -18.70 -2.09 -8.18
N LEU A 15 -17.92 -3.17 -8.33
CA LEU A 15 -18.46 -4.49 -8.64
C LEU A 15 -19.39 -4.98 -7.51
N TYR A 16 -20.50 -5.63 -7.86
CA TYR A 16 -21.30 -6.40 -6.91
C TYR A 16 -20.83 -7.86 -7.00
N PRO A 17 -20.31 -8.46 -5.91
CA PRO A 17 -19.65 -9.76 -5.99
C PRO A 17 -20.68 -10.89 -6.06
N GLY A 18 -21.36 -11.04 -7.18
CA GLY A 18 -22.39 -12.06 -7.36
C GLY A 18 -23.38 -11.68 -8.46
N VAL A 19 -24.34 -12.57 -8.70
CA VAL A 19 -25.41 -12.32 -9.69
C VAL A 19 -26.63 -11.73 -8.98
N VAL A 20 -27.33 -12.54 -8.20
CA VAL A 20 -28.50 -12.09 -7.42
C VAL A 20 -28.11 -11.79 -5.97
N ARG A 21 -27.46 -12.75 -5.32
CA ARG A 21 -26.96 -12.63 -3.94
C ARG A 21 -25.46 -12.33 -3.95
N PRO A 22 -24.97 -11.49 -3.03
CA PRO A 22 -23.55 -11.19 -2.94
C PRO A 22 -22.82 -12.36 -2.25
N VAL A 23 -21.58 -12.58 -2.65
CA VAL A 23 -20.65 -13.59 -2.15
C VAL A 23 -19.34 -12.89 -1.85
N SER A 24 -19.12 -12.57 -0.59
CA SER A 24 -17.92 -11.90 -0.09
C SER A 24 -17.64 -12.37 1.34
N GLY A 25 -16.61 -11.83 1.98
CA GLY A 25 -16.26 -12.16 3.35
C GLY A 25 -17.38 -11.87 4.34
N GLY A 26 -17.54 -12.73 5.35
CA GLY A 26 -18.66 -12.69 6.29
C GLY A 26 -18.77 -11.37 7.07
N PHE A 27 -17.64 -10.74 7.37
CA PHE A 27 -17.55 -9.42 8.01
C PHE A 27 -18.19 -8.29 7.18
N LEU A 28 -18.41 -8.49 5.87
CA LEU A 28 -19.07 -7.53 4.97
C LEU A 28 -20.56 -7.81 4.77
N ALA A 29 -21.14 -8.81 5.45
CA ALA A 29 -22.52 -9.24 5.24
C ALA A 29 -23.53 -8.09 5.44
N ALA A 30 -23.34 -7.25 6.47
CA ALA A 30 -24.21 -6.11 6.73
C ALA A 30 -24.11 -5.04 5.61
N HIS A 31 -22.90 -4.75 5.14
CA HIS A 31 -22.68 -3.83 4.01
C HIS A 31 -23.41 -4.31 2.75
N TYR A 32 -23.24 -5.59 2.39
CA TYR A 32 -23.81 -6.14 1.18
C TYR A 32 -25.31 -6.39 1.25
N ARG A 33 -25.87 -6.67 2.44
CA ARG A 33 -27.31 -6.74 2.66
C ARG A 33 -27.98 -5.40 2.33
N ARG A 34 -27.48 -4.32 2.92
CA ARG A 34 -27.97 -2.97 2.66
C ARG A 34 -27.81 -2.56 1.19
N ARG A 35 -26.63 -2.78 0.59
CA ARG A 35 -26.41 -2.51 -0.84
C ARG A 35 -27.40 -3.27 -1.75
N ARG A 36 -27.82 -4.46 -1.35
CA ARG A 36 -28.84 -5.25 -2.07
C ARG A 36 -30.25 -4.70 -1.88
N GLU A 37 -30.57 -4.13 -0.72
CA GLU A 37 -31.87 -3.52 -0.40
C GLU A 37 -32.04 -2.14 -1.05
N GLU A 38 -30.97 -1.34 -1.12
CA GLU A 38 -30.98 0.02 -1.66
C GLU A 38 -30.87 0.08 -3.19
N ARG A 39 -30.44 -1.00 -3.85
CA ARG A 39 -30.26 -0.98 -5.32
C ARG A 39 -31.61 -1.04 -6.04
N GLY A 40 -31.84 -0.09 -6.94
CA GLY A 40 -33.00 -0.13 -7.85
C GLY A 40 -32.91 -1.26 -8.89
N ALA A 41 -34.04 -1.53 -9.57
CA ALA A 41 -34.16 -2.64 -10.53
C ALA A 41 -33.12 -2.59 -11.67
N LEU A 42 -32.90 -1.40 -12.25
CA LEU A 42 -31.90 -1.21 -13.32
C LEU A 42 -30.48 -1.56 -12.84
N ARG A 43 -30.13 -1.12 -11.62
CA ARG A 43 -28.82 -1.42 -11.03
C ARG A 43 -28.68 -2.91 -10.72
N ALA A 44 -29.73 -3.55 -10.22
CA ALA A 44 -29.74 -4.99 -9.96
C ALA A 44 -29.57 -5.81 -11.24
N ALA A 45 -30.23 -5.43 -12.34
CA ALA A 45 -30.07 -6.06 -13.64
C ALA A 45 -28.64 -5.91 -14.20
N LEU A 46 -28.06 -4.71 -14.09
CA LEU A 46 -26.67 -4.46 -14.50
C LEU A 46 -25.68 -5.29 -13.66
N ASP A 47 -25.84 -5.30 -12.34
CA ASP A 47 -25.00 -6.11 -11.44
C ASP A 47 -25.10 -7.61 -11.78
N ALA A 48 -26.29 -8.11 -12.09
CA ALA A 48 -26.49 -9.51 -12.51
C ALA A 48 -25.78 -9.81 -13.85
N ALA A 49 -25.91 -8.92 -14.84
CA ALA A 49 -25.24 -9.08 -16.14
C ALA A 49 -23.71 -9.08 -15.99
N VAL A 50 -23.17 -8.14 -15.21
CA VAL A 50 -21.73 -8.07 -14.92
C VAL A 50 -21.27 -9.31 -14.14
N GLY A 51 -22.05 -9.78 -13.18
CA GLY A 51 -21.76 -11.00 -12.42
C GLY A 51 -21.73 -12.26 -13.29
N LEU A 52 -22.68 -12.42 -14.21
CA LEU A 52 -22.70 -13.52 -15.19
C LEU A 52 -21.50 -13.45 -16.12
N GLY A 53 -21.16 -12.25 -16.62
CA GLY A 53 -19.96 -12.02 -17.42
C GLY A 53 -18.68 -12.41 -16.69
N PHE A 54 -18.56 -12.05 -15.40
CA PHE A 54 -17.44 -12.45 -14.56
C PHE A 54 -17.33 -13.97 -14.44
N LEU A 55 -18.43 -14.67 -14.16
CA LEU A 55 -18.44 -16.13 -14.05
C LEU A 55 -18.12 -16.84 -15.37
N ALA A 56 -18.58 -16.30 -16.50
CA ALA A 56 -18.23 -16.79 -17.84
C ALA A 56 -16.75 -16.57 -18.18
N TRP A 57 -16.14 -15.51 -17.63
CA TRP A 57 -14.73 -15.18 -17.81
C TRP A 57 -13.77 -16.05 -16.99
N VAL A 58 -14.21 -16.59 -15.83
CA VAL A 58 -13.38 -17.37 -14.90
C VAL A 58 -12.58 -18.52 -15.58
N PRO A 59 -13.15 -19.38 -16.44
CA PRO A 59 -12.40 -20.49 -17.03
C PRO A 59 -11.25 -20.03 -17.92
N TRP A 60 -11.49 -19.00 -18.73
CA TRP A 60 -10.46 -18.39 -19.56
C TRP A 60 -9.38 -17.76 -18.69
N ARG A 61 -9.78 -17.02 -17.65
CA ARG A 61 -8.85 -16.38 -16.72
C ARG A 61 -7.98 -17.41 -15.97
N ALA A 62 -8.58 -18.50 -15.49
CA ALA A 62 -7.84 -19.57 -14.83
C ALA A 62 -6.79 -20.20 -15.76
N ARG A 63 -7.11 -20.40 -17.05
CA ARG A 63 -6.12 -20.85 -18.06
C ARG A 63 -4.98 -19.87 -18.25
N GLN A 64 -5.26 -18.56 -18.31
CA GLN A 64 -4.20 -17.55 -18.42
C GLN A 64 -3.27 -17.56 -17.20
N VAL A 65 -3.85 -17.61 -16.01
CA VAL A 65 -3.09 -17.64 -14.74
C VAL A 65 -2.26 -18.91 -14.64
N GLN A 66 -2.85 -20.07 -14.98
CA GLN A 66 -2.14 -21.35 -15.07
C GLN A 66 -0.87 -21.23 -15.91
N ARG A 67 -0.99 -20.70 -17.14
CA ARG A 67 0.16 -20.48 -18.04
C ARG A 67 1.17 -19.50 -17.47
N LYS A 68 0.70 -18.37 -16.93
CA LYS A 68 1.54 -17.31 -16.37
C LYS A 68 2.44 -17.81 -15.23
N PHE A 69 1.92 -18.69 -14.37
CA PHE A 69 2.61 -19.16 -13.19
C PHE A 69 3.15 -20.60 -13.33
N GLY A 70 3.01 -21.23 -14.49
CA GLY A 70 3.46 -22.61 -14.72
C GLY A 70 2.74 -23.65 -13.85
N LEU A 71 1.46 -23.44 -13.55
CA LEU A 71 0.67 -24.29 -12.66
C LEU A 71 0.06 -25.48 -13.42
N ASP A 72 -0.23 -26.57 -12.71
CA ASP A 72 -0.76 -27.79 -13.32
C ASP A 72 -2.28 -27.70 -13.61
N GLU A 73 -2.82 -28.76 -14.23
CA GLU A 73 -4.24 -28.86 -14.58
C GLU A 73 -5.14 -29.05 -13.35
N ALA A 74 -4.62 -29.65 -12.28
CA ALA A 74 -5.35 -29.84 -11.03
C ALA A 74 -5.63 -28.49 -10.35
N TRP A 75 -4.62 -27.61 -10.31
CA TRP A 75 -4.74 -26.23 -9.84
C TRP A 75 -5.79 -25.48 -10.65
N ARG A 76 -5.74 -25.54 -11.99
CA ARG A 76 -6.71 -24.82 -12.84
C ARG A 76 -8.15 -25.20 -12.51
N ARG A 77 -8.44 -26.50 -12.42
CA ARG A 77 -9.79 -27.00 -12.11
C ARG A 77 -10.25 -26.54 -10.74
N ARG A 78 -9.40 -26.66 -9.72
CA ARG A 78 -9.66 -26.23 -8.33
C ARG A 78 -9.89 -24.71 -8.25
N ALA A 79 -9.00 -23.92 -8.83
CA ALA A 79 -9.09 -22.47 -8.84
C ALA A 79 -10.36 -21.97 -9.54
N ALA A 80 -10.76 -22.59 -10.67
CA ALA A 80 -12.01 -22.25 -11.34
C ALA A 80 -13.25 -22.60 -10.51
N ALA A 81 -13.22 -23.71 -9.77
CA ALA A 81 -14.31 -24.08 -8.85
C ALA A 81 -14.42 -23.08 -7.69
N ILE A 82 -13.31 -22.80 -7.00
CA ILE A 82 -13.25 -21.80 -5.91
C ILE A 82 -13.69 -20.42 -6.41
N ALA A 83 -13.19 -19.97 -7.57
CA ALA A 83 -13.54 -18.69 -8.16
C ALA A 83 -15.05 -18.54 -8.42
N ARG A 84 -15.72 -19.61 -8.86
CA ARG A 84 -17.19 -19.61 -9.04
C ARG A 84 -17.93 -19.61 -7.72
N GLN A 85 -17.50 -20.42 -6.76
CA GLN A 85 -18.15 -20.54 -5.45
C GLN A 85 -18.04 -19.26 -4.62
N ARG A 86 -16.91 -18.55 -4.73
CA ARG A 86 -16.57 -17.41 -3.87
C ARG A 86 -16.36 -16.09 -4.61
N PHE A 87 -16.74 -16.05 -5.88
CA PHE A 87 -16.67 -14.86 -6.73
C PHE A 87 -15.28 -14.18 -6.64
N ALA A 88 -14.25 -14.89 -7.07
CA ALA A 88 -12.85 -14.47 -6.93
C ALA A 88 -12.08 -14.53 -8.26
N ASP A 89 -11.11 -13.63 -8.47
CA ASP A 89 -10.20 -13.71 -9.63
C ASP A 89 -9.26 -14.91 -9.41
N PRO A 90 -9.15 -15.86 -10.36
CA PRO A 90 -8.16 -16.93 -10.31
C PRO A 90 -6.71 -16.46 -10.05
N ASN A 91 -6.38 -15.23 -10.45
CA ASN A 91 -5.07 -14.66 -10.13
C ASN A 91 -4.89 -14.42 -8.62
N ASP A 92 -5.94 -14.06 -7.89
CA ASP A 92 -5.89 -13.86 -6.44
C ASP A 92 -5.79 -15.21 -5.72
N ILE A 93 -6.47 -16.24 -6.24
CA ILE A 93 -6.32 -17.62 -5.76
C ILE A 93 -4.88 -18.10 -5.90
N ALA A 94 -4.24 -17.84 -7.05
CA ALA A 94 -2.82 -18.17 -7.25
C ALA A 94 -1.90 -17.36 -6.32
N LEU A 95 -2.06 -16.03 -6.29
CA LEU A 95 -1.20 -15.14 -5.52
C LEU A 95 -1.30 -15.39 -4.02
N PHE A 96 -2.50 -15.65 -3.50
CA PHE A 96 -2.69 -15.90 -2.07
C PHE A 96 -2.56 -17.38 -1.70
N ARG A 97 -2.29 -18.27 -2.68
CA ARG A 97 -2.16 -19.73 -2.50
C ARG A 97 -3.37 -20.35 -1.82
N ILE A 98 -4.54 -20.03 -2.35
CA ILE A 98 -5.83 -20.45 -1.80
C ILE A 98 -6.14 -21.87 -2.25
N GLU A 99 -6.30 -22.75 -1.27
CA GLU A 99 -6.58 -24.17 -1.50
C GLU A 99 -8.06 -24.54 -1.31
N THR A 100 -8.78 -23.79 -0.47
CA THR A 100 -10.19 -24.01 -0.16
C THR A 100 -11.01 -22.74 -0.40
N ALA A 101 -12.32 -22.90 -0.63
CA ALA A 101 -13.21 -21.77 -0.84
C ALA A 101 -13.37 -20.93 0.44
N GLU A 102 -13.47 -21.61 1.58
CA GLU A 102 -13.69 -21.03 2.91
C GLU A 102 -12.53 -20.12 3.33
N ALA A 103 -11.30 -20.41 2.91
CA ALA A 103 -10.15 -19.56 3.17
C ALA A 103 -10.36 -18.12 2.66
N LEU A 104 -11.21 -17.93 1.65
CA LEU A 104 -11.51 -16.61 1.11
C LEU A 104 -12.51 -15.79 1.91
N ASP A 105 -13.18 -16.39 2.90
CA ASP A 105 -14.20 -15.70 3.71
C ASP A 105 -13.56 -14.64 4.63
N GLY A 106 -12.26 -14.75 4.89
CA GLY A 106 -11.44 -13.75 5.56
C GLY A 106 -10.86 -12.69 4.62
N TYR A 107 -10.87 -12.87 3.30
CA TYR A 107 -10.18 -11.97 2.37
C TYR A 107 -11.08 -10.83 1.89
N ILE A 108 -10.51 -9.63 1.84
CA ILE A 108 -11.06 -8.53 1.06
C ILE A 108 -10.63 -8.74 -0.39
N ARG A 109 -11.59 -8.84 -1.32
CA ARG A 109 -11.24 -8.97 -2.74
C ARG A 109 -10.65 -7.66 -3.24
N ARG A 110 -9.64 -7.76 -4.10
CA ARG A 110 -8.98 -6.56 -4.67
C ARG A 110 -9.93 -5.69 -5.48
N PHE A 111 -10.97 -6.26 -6.08
CA PHE A 111 -11.97 -5.49 -6.83
C PHE A 111 -12.96 -4.74 -5.91
N GLU A 112 -13.08 -5.12 -4.63
CA GLU A 112 -13.95 -4.45 -3.66
C GLU A 112 -13.23 -3.29 -2.97
N ASP A 113 -11.94 -3.47 -2.72
CA ASP A 113 -11.05 -2.58 -1.96
C ASP A 113 -11.20 -1.09 -2.34
N ALA A 114 -11.20 -0.80 -3.64
CA ALA A 114 -11.35 0.56 -4.13
C ALA A 114 -12.70 1.19 -3.75
N ALA A 115 -13.80 0.43 -3.84
CA ALA A 115 -15.14 0.93 -3.51
C ALA A 115 -15.27 1.20 -2.00
N PHE A 116 -14.68 0.34 -1.17
CA PHE A 116 -14.66 0.52 0.27
C PHE A 116 -13.86 1.76 0.67
N ASN A 117 -12.61 1.87 0.19
CA ASN A 117 -11.77 3.04 0.43
C ASN A 117 -12.44 4.35 -0.03
N LYS A 118 -13.19 4.35 -1.14
CA LYS A 118 -13.94 5.54 -1.58
C LYS A 118 -15.01 5.98 -0.59
N ARG A 119 -15.72 5.00 -0.01
CA ARG A 119 -16.80 5.26 0.96
C ARG A 119 -16.25 5.74 2.29
N ILE A 120 -15.29 5.01 2.86
CA ILE A 120 -14.79 5.31 4.20
C ILE A 120 -13.74 6.43 4.21
N ASN A 121 -13.07 6.66 3.09
CA ASN A 121 -11.96 7.61 3.01
C ASN A 121 -12.04 8.52 1.77
N PRO A 122 -13.15 9.25 1.55
CA PRO A 122 -13.42 9.98 0.32
C PRO A 122 -12.34 11.03 0.00
N ARG A 123 -11.80 11.71 1.04
CA ARG A 123 -10.69 12.67 0.90
C ARG A 123 -9.49 12.07 0.18
N GLY A 124 -9.19 10.80 0.44
CA GLY A 124 -8.13 10.04 -0.23
C GLY A 124 -8.23 10.10 -1.76
N TRP A 125 -9.46 10.16 -2.30
CA TRP A 125 -9.76 10.10 -3.72
C TRP A 125 -9.90 11.45 -4.41
N THR A 126 -9.62 12.53 -3.69
CA THR A 126 -9.64 13.89 -4.23
C THR A 126 -8.23 14.33 -4.63
N LYS A 127 -8.14 15.37 -5.47
CA LYS A 127 -6.89 16.07 -5.76
C LYS A 127 -6.28 16.72 -4.50
N ASP A 128 -7.11 16.92 -3.48
CA ASP A 128 -6.73 17.63 -2.27
C ASP A 128 -6.21 16.70 -1.15
N CYS A 129 -6.07 15.42 -1.46
CA CYS A 129 -5.53 14.43 -0.54
C CYS A 129 -4.09 14.80 -0.13
N ALA A 130 -3.89 15.20 1.13
CA ALA A 130 -2.57 15.50 1.67
C ALA A 130 -1.64 14.29 1.70
N LEU A 131 -2.19 13.07 1.77
CA LEU A 131 -1.42 11.82 1.70
C LEU A 131 -0.94 11.52 0.25
N ALA A 132 -1.52 12.14 -0.78
CA ALA A 132 -1.13 11.90 -2.17
C ALA A 132 -0.10 12.92 -2.72
N ASP A 133 0.12 14.03 -2.01
CA ASP A 133 1.11 15.07 -2.34
C ASP A 133 2.17 15.10 -1.23
N LYS A 134 3.41 14.75 -1.57
CA LYS A 134 4.53 14.65 -0.62
C LYS A 134 4.88 15.98 0.05
N ARG A 135 4.56 17.13 -0.56
CA ARG A 135 4.76 18.44 0.05
C ARG A 135 3.71 18.69 1.12
N ARG A 136 2.43 18.50 0.79
CA ARG A 136 1.32 18.63 1.75
C ARG A 136 1.46 17.66 2.92
N PHE A 137 1.96 16.46 2.64
CA PHE A 137 2.30 15.48 3.65
C PHE A 137 3.37 16.02 4.62
N ALA A 138 4.50 16.49 4.09
CA ALA A 138 5.58 17.05 4.89
C ALA A 138 5.13 18.29 5.69
N GLU A 139 4.37 19.20 5.08
CA GLU A 139 3.78 20.37 5.76
C GLU A 139 2.90 19.97 6.95
N ARG A 140 2.03 18.98 6.79
CA ARG A 140 1.19 18.47 7.90
C ARG A 140 2.01 17.79 8.98
N CYS A 141 3.05 17.04 8.60
CA CYS A 141 3.97 16.44 9.55
C CYS A 141 4.69 17.51 10.38
N ALA A 142 5.25 18.53 9.72
CA ALA A 142 5.92 19.65 10.39
C ALA A 142 4.98 20.41 11.32
N ALA A 143 3.78 20.76 10.86
CA ALA A 143 2.78 21.46 11.67
C ALA A 143 2.33 20.67 12.91
N SER A 144 2.45 19.34 12.87
CA SER A 144 2.03 18.44 13.95
C SER A 144 3.21 17.90 14.78
N GLY A 145 4.43 18.38 14.53
CA GLY A 145 5.64 17.90 15.21
C GLY A 145 5.96 16.43 14.97
N LEU A 146 5.56 15.87 13.82
CA LEU A 146 5.76 14.47 13.48
C LEU A 146 7.13 14.26 12.80
N PRO A 147 7.95 13.30 13.25
CA PRO A 147 9.20 12.93 12.58
C PRO A 147 8.97 12.53 11.11
N HIS A 148 9.62 13.24 10.19
CA HIS A 148 9.56 13.04 8.74
C HIS A 148 10.87 13.56 8.11
N PRO A 149 11.23 13.15 6.88
CA PRO A 149 12.37 13.73 6.19
C PRO A 149 12.15 15.21 5.91
N GLU A 150 13.10 16.05 6.34
CA GLU A 150 13.05 17.49 6.13
C GLU A 150 12.92 17.85 4.64
N THR A 151 12.16 18.90 4.33
CA THR A 151 12.11 19.47 2.99
C THR A 151 13.24 20.48 2.82
N VAL A 152 14.30 20.08 2.13
CA VAL A 152 15.46 20.93 1.82
C VAL A 152 15.14 21.91 0.71
N ALA A 153 14.41 21.44 -0.31
CA ALA A 153 13.93 22.30 -1.37
C ALA A 153 12.62 21.77 -1.96
N THR A 154 11.89 22.66 -2.61
CA THR A 154 10.78 22.30 -3.50
C THR A 154 11.11 22.74 -4.92
N VAL A 155 10.56 22.02 -5.91
CA VAL A 155 10.65 22.45 -7.30
C VAL A 155 9.25 22.51 -7.87
N GLU A 156 8.85 23.65 -8.42
CA GLU A 156 7.54 23.84 -9.03
C GLU A 156 7.67 24.68 -10.31
N ASN A 157 7.13 24.18 -11.43
CA ASN A 157 7.35 24.77 -12.76
C ASN A 157 8.85 25.00 -13.07
N GLY A 158 9.69 24.14 -12.49
CA GLY A 158 11.14 24.19 -12.49
C GLY A 158 11.77 25.36 -11.72
N VAL A 159 11.02 26.17 -11.00
CA VAL A 159 11.62 27.08 -10.02
C VAL A 159 12.03 26.25 -8.81
N VAL A 160 13.31 26.33 -8.44
CA VAL A 160 13.86 25.65 -7.24
C VAL A 160 13.80 26.63 -6.08
N ALA A 161 13.05 26.30 -5.04
CA ALA A 161 13.00 27.05 -3.79
C ALA A 161 13.69 26.25 -2.70
N VAL A 162 14.91 26.66 -2.32
CA VAL A 162 15.69 26.05 -1.25
C VAL A 162 15.25 26.66 0.09
N THR A 163 14.86 25.81 1.03
CA THR A 163 14.32 26.20 2.34
C THR A 163 15.25 25.85 3.49
N LEU A 164 16.16 24.90 3.30
CA LEU A 164 17.18 24.51 4.29
C LEU A 164 18.54 24.35 3.61
N ASP A 165 19.61 24.49 4.38
CA ASP A 165 20.97 24.30 3.89
C ASP A 165 21.22 22.83 3.45
N PRO A 166 21.54 22.59 2.16
CA PRO A 166 21.84 21.25 1.67
C PRO A 166 23.26 20.77 2.02
N ALA A 167 24.13 21.65 2.53
CA ALA A 167 25.56 21.38 2.70
C ALA A 167 25.83 20.07 3.43
N GLY A 168 26.66 19.22 2.81
CA GLY A 168 27.13 17.97 3.42
C GLY A 168 26.07 16.86 3.52
N ARG A 169 24.85 17.06 3.02
CA ARG A 169 23.77 16.05 3.06
C ARG A 169 23.67 15.31 1.73
N GLU A 170 23.46 14.00 1.77
CA GLU A 170 23.03 13.25 0.57
C GLU A 170 21.56 13.55 0.32
N LEU A 171 21.20 13.97 -0.90
CA LEU A 171 19.83 14.36 -1.23
C LEU A 171 19.17 13.42 -2.24
N VAL A 172 17.85 13.36 -2.14
CA VAL A 172 16.97 12.66 -3.07
C VAL A 172 15.88 13.62 -3.54
N ALA A 173 15.64 13.66 -4.86
CA ALA A 173 14.46 14.32 -5.42
C ALA A 173 13.35 13.30 -5.65
N LYS A 174 12.13 13.65 -5.24
CA LYS A 174 10.93 12.82 -5.40
C LYS A 174 9.84 13.67 -6.07
N PRO A 175 9.10 13.14 -7.06
CA PRO A 175 7.90 13.78 -7.54
C PRO A 175 6.92 14.03 -6.38
N ALA A 176 6.33 15.23 -6.34
CA ALA A 176 5.36 15.58 -5.30
C ALA A 176 4.14 14.66 -5.37
N ASP A 177 3.70 14.33 -6.58
CA ASP A 177 2.64 13.36 -6.85
C ASP A 177 3.20 12.06 -7.44
N GLY A 178 2.48 10.95 -7.25
CA GLY A 178 2.82 9.64 -7.84
C GLY A 178 3.07 8.54 -6.83
N GLU A 179 3.17 7.32 -7.33
CA GLU A 179 3.27 6.08 -6.54
C GLU A 179 4.46 5.24 -6.98
N GLY A 180 4.90 4.31 -6.12
CA GLY A 180 5.76 3.21 -6.53
C GLY A 180 7.23 3.54 -6.76
N GLY A 181 7.66 4.76 -6.45
CA GLY A 181 9.05 5.19 -6.61
C GLY A 181 9.42 5.67 -8.02
N GLU A 182 8.44 5.74 -8.94
CA GLU A 182 8.66 6.27 -10.29
C GLU A 182 9.13 7.74 -10.20
N GLY A 183 10.23 8.07 -10.87
CA GLY A 183 10.77 9.43 -10.92
C GLY A 183 11.61 9.85 -9.72
N VAL A 184 11.86 8.96 -8.75
CA VAL A 184 12.83 9.20 -7.66
C VAL A 184 14.24 9.28 -8.23
N ARG A 185 15.01 10.27 -7.79
CA ARG A 185 16.39 10.53 -8.26
C ARG A 185 17.34 10.73 -7.09
N MET A 186 18.42 9.97 -7.08
CA MET A 186 19.54 10.20 -6.17
C MET A 186 20.38 11.36 -6.71
N LEU A 187 20.56 12.41 -5.90
CA LEU A 187 21.23 13.64 -6.33
C LEU A 187 22.69 13.73 -5.85
N GLY A 188 23.04 12.96 -4.82
CA GLY A 188 24.34 13.06 -4.17
C GLY A 188 24.41 14.23 -3.18
N ARG A 189 25.63 14.72 -2.94
CA ARG A 189 25.90 15.82 -2.00
C ARG A 189 26.06 17.14 -2.74
N PHE A 190 25.75 18.21 -2.03
CA PHE A 190 25.90 19.59 -2.49
C PHE A 190 26.72 20.37 -1.47
N ALA A 191 27.48 21.35 -1.94
CA ALA A 191 28.26 22.25 -1.11
C ALA A 191 27.37 23.31 -0.44
N ASP A 192 26.39 23.86 -1.18
CA ASP A 192 25.51 24.93 -0.71
C ASP A 192 24.19 25.01 -1.50
N ALA A 193 23.36 25.98 -1.12
CA ALA A 193 22.08 26.26 -1.76
C ALA A 193 22.20 26.74 -3.22
N ALA A 194 23.29 27.44 -3.57
CA ALA A 194 23.51 27.96 -4.91
C ALA A 194 23.81 26.83 -5.90
N GLU A 195 24.63 25.85 -5.49
CA GLU A 195 24.90 24.65 -6.28
C GLU A 195 23.62 23.84 -6.51
N LEU A 196 22.82 23.63 -5.45
CA LEU A 196 21.55 22.91 -5.57
C LEU A 196 20.58 23.61 -6.53
N ALA A 197 20.47 24.94 -6.44
CA ALA A 197 19.61 25.73 -7.32
C ALA A 197 20.08 25.69 -8.79
N ALA A 198 21.41 25.70 -9.01
CA ALA A 198 22.00 25.63 -10.35
C ALA A 198 21.79 24.27 -11.04
N ARG A 199 21.67 23.18 -10.27
CA ARG A 199 21.43 21.80 -10.76
C ARG A 199 19.97 21.50 -11.15
N ARG A 200 19.16 22.51 -11.47
CA ARG A 200 17.75 22.35 -11.91
C ARG A 200 17.51 21.19 -12.91
N PRO A 201 18.34 20.98 -13.96
CA PRO A 201 18.12 19.88 -14.90
C PRO A 201 18.17 18.49 -14.25
N ASP A 202 18.99 18.29 -13.22
CA ASP A 202 19.14 17.00 -12.54
C ASP A 202 17.93 16.72 -11.63
N LEU A 203 17.39 17.77 -11.01
CA LEU A 203 16.25 17.71 -10.07
C LEU A 203 14.94 17.29 -10.74
N VAL A 204 14.65 17.84 -11.93
CA VAL A 204 13.36 17.64 -12.63
C VAL A 204 13.51 16.97 -14.00
N GLY A 205 14.70 16.96 -14.60
CA GLY A 205 14.86 16.55 -16.01
C GLY A 205 14.00 17.41 -16.94
N ALA A 206 13.39 16.78 -17.94
CA ALA A 206 12.36 17.40 -18.79
C ALA A 206 10.96 17.41 -18.15
N ALA A 207 10.81 16.96 -16.90
CA ALA A 207 9.50 16.82 -16.28
C ALA A 207 8.91 18.20 -15.89
N ARG A 208 7.64 18.40 -16.22
CA ARG A 208 6.86 19.61 -15.89
C ARG A 208 6.13 19.52 -14.54
N GLY A 209 6.52 18.59 -13.67
CA GLY A 209 5.84 18.30 -12.40
C GLY A 209 6.48 19.00 -11.20
N ALA A 210 5.77 19.00 -10.07
CA ALA A 210 6.33 19.45 -8.80
C ALA A 210 7.17 18.35 -8.14
N PHE A 211 8.24 18.72 -7.44
CA PHE A 211 9.13 17.81 -6.73
C PHE A 211 9.42 18.33 -5.32
N VAL A 212 9.77 17.39 -4.44
CA VAL A 212 10.35 17.67 -3.13
C VAL A 212 11.77 17.10 -3.09
N VAL A 213 12.71 17.88 -2.57
CA VAL A 213 14.08 17.46 -2.31
C VAL A 213 14.24 17.26 -0.81
N GLN A 214 14.66 16.07 -0.41
CA GLN A 214 14.79 15.67 0.98
C GLN A 214 16.16 15.03 1.22
N PRO A 215 16.68 15.03 2.46
CA PRO A 215 17.81 14.18 2.82
C PRO A 215 17.51 12.71 2.52
N ARG A 216 18.51 11.99 2.07
CA ARG A 216 18.47 10.53 1.96
C ARG A 216 18.41 9.97 3.37
N VAL A 217 17.31 9.26 3.66
CA VAL A 217 17.11 8.60 4.95
C VAL A 217 18.06 7.41 5.03
N VAL A 218 18.77 7.30 6.15
CA VAL A 218 19.64 6.18 6.48
C VAL A 218 18.84 5.18 7.33
N PRO A 219 18.76 3.90 6.93
CA PRO A 219 18.09 2.89 7.73
C PRO A 219 18.85 2.63 9.04
N HIS A 220 18.16 2.11 10.03
CA HIS A 220 18.77 1.64 11.27
C HIS A 220 19.81 0.52 10.96
N PRO A 221 21.02 0.52 11.57
CA PRO A 221 22.10 -0.43 11.25
C PRO A 221 21.72 -1.91 11.34
N ALA A 222 20.80 -2.24 12.26
CA ALA A 222 20.23 -3.59 12.36
C ALA A 222 19.53 -4.09 11.07
N LEU A 223 19.21 -3.20 10.13
CA LEU A 223 18.58 -3.50 8.85
C LEU A 223 19.56 -3.43 7.66
N ASP A 224 20.86 -3.19 7.87
CA ASP A 224 21.84 -3.03 6.79
C ASP A 224 21.86 -4.24 5.86
N GLY A 225 21.77 -5.45 6.43
CA GLY A 225 21.69 -6.70 5.68
C GLY A 225 20.42 -6.83 4.81
N LEU A 226 19.40 -6.00 5.02
CA LEU A 226 18.13 -6.00 4.29
C LEU A 226 17.96 -4.77 3.38
N ALA A 227 18.81 -3.73 3.52
CA ALA A 227 18.65 -2.47 2.82
C ALA A 227 19.27 -2.42 1.42
N LEU A 228 20.33 -3.17 1.13
CA LEU A 228 21.08 -2.98 -0.12
C LEU A 228 21.35 -1.48 -0.39
N SER A 229 20.88 -0.94 -1.52
CA SER A 229 20.98 0.46 -1.91
C SER A 229 19.68 1.28 -1.69
N ALA A 230 18.58 0.65 -1.27
CA ALA A 230 17.28 1.29 -1.07
C ALA A 230 16.77 1.18 0.37
N LEU A 231 16.05 2.20 0.82
CA LEU A 231 15.50 2.26 2.17
C LEU A 231 14.41 1.19 2.38
N PRO A 232 14.58 0.19 3.29
CA PRO A 232 13.49 -0.66 3.72
C PRO A 232 12.49 0.15 4.54
N THR A 233 11.21 -0.19 4.41
CA THR A 233 10.14 0.47 5.15
C THR A 233 9.14 -0.53 5.68
N VAL A 234 8.42 -0.14 6.73
CA VAL A 234 7.25 -0.87 7.22
C VAL A 234 6.00 -0.14 6.78
N ARG A 235 5.13 -0.81 6.02
CA ARG A 235 3.75 -0.35 5.83
C ARG A 235 2.96 -0.66 7.10
N ILE A 236 2.69 0.35 7.91
CA ILE A 236 1.78 0.26 9.07
C ILE A 236 0.43 0.82 8.64
N VAL A 237 -0.65 0.04 8.76
CA VAL A 237 -2.01 0.54 8.50
C VAL A 237 -2.71 0.82 9.81
N THR A 238 -3.26 2.03 9.91
CA THR A 238 -4.11 2.44 11.02
C THR A 238 -5.53 2.70 10.55
N ILE A 239 -6.53 2.32 11.35
CA ILE A 239 -7.94 2.65 11.14
C ILE A 239 -8.48 3.28 12.41
N VAL A 240 -9.33 4.31 12.28
CA VAL A 240 -10.04 4.90 13.43
C VAL A 240 -10.99 3.86 14.01
N ASP A 241 -10.90 3.61 15.31
CA ASP A 241 -11.70 2.63 16.01
C ASP A 241 -13.14 3.11 16.27
N GLU A 242 -13.95 2.27 16.91
CA GLU A 242 -15.33 2.57 17.25
C GLU A 242 -15.49 3.73 18.25
N LYS A 243 -14.41 4.09 18.97
CA LYS A 243 -14.33 5.19 19.94
C LYS A 243 -13.75 6.47 19.34
N GLY A 244 -13.34 6.46 18.07
CA GLY A 244 -12.73 7.59 17.39
C GLY A 244 -11.20 7.69 17.55
N ALA A 245 -10.54 6.66 18.07
CA ALA A 245 -9.08 6.61 18.25
C ALA A 245 -8.42 5.73 17.17
N PRO A 246 -7.30 6.15 16.55
CA PRO A 246 -6.58 5.31 15.61
C PRO A 246 -5.99 4.05 16.24
N GLU A 247 -6.12 2.91 15.55
CA GLU A 247 -5.57 1.61 15.95
C GLU A 247 -4.72 1.02 14.82
N VAL A 248 -3.57 0.40 15.14
CA VAL A 248 -2.76 -0.36 14.17
C VAL A 248 -3.45 -1.69 13.87
N VAL A 249 -3.82 -1.92 12.60
CA VAL A 249 -4.61 -3.09 12.19
C VAL A 249 -3.87 -4.07 11.27
N SER A 250 -2.77 -3.63 10.67
CA SER A 250 -1.89 -4.49 9.86
C SER A 250 -0.52 -3.86 9.70
N ALA A 251 0.52 -4.70 9.59
CA ALA A 251 1.86 -4.25 9.29
C ALA A 251 2.55 -5.18 8.28
N THR A 252 3.32 -4.62 7.37
CA THR A 252 4.09 -5.39 6.36
C THR A 252 5.42 -4.71 6.10
N PHE A 253 6.50 -5.42 6.38
CA PHE A 253 7.85 -4.96 6.08
C PHE A 253 8.15 -5.16 4.60
N ARG A 254 8.86 -4.20 4.03
CA ARG A 254 9.29 -4.18 2.64
C ARG A 254 10.78 -3.95 2.59
N CYS A 255 11.46 -4.71 1.76
CA CYS A 255 12.87 -4.49 1.49
C CYS A 255 13.16 -4.69 -0.01
N PRO A 256 14.18 -4.03 -0.56
CA PRO A 256 14.64 -4.33 -1.91
C PRO A 256 15.07 -5.79 -2.01
N SER A 257 15.20 -6.31 -3.23
CA SER A 257 15.64 -7.68 -3.45
C SER A 257 16.59 -7.81 -4.64
N ALA A 258 17.07 -6.68 -5.17
CA ALA A 258 17.96 -6.58 -6.31
C ALA A 258 19.01 -5.49 -6.03
N PRO A 259 20.31 -5.71 -6.35
CA PRO A 259 21.37 -4.75 -6.04
C PRO A 259 21.15 -3.32 -6.59
N GLU A 260 20.54 -3.24 -7.77
CA GLU A 260 20.26 -2.00 -8.50
C GLU A 260 18.97 -1.28 -8.05
N ALA A 261 18.23 -1.86 -7.09
CA ALA A 261 16.96 -1.30 -6.65
C ALA A 261 17.15 0.06 -5.97
N VAL A 262 16.46 1.08 -6.47
CA VAL A 262 16.47 2.44 -5.88
C VAL A 262 15.35 2.61 -4.85
N VAL A 263 14.37 1.70 -4.84
CA VAL A 263 13.22 1.67 -3.92
C VAL A 263 12.89 0.23 -3.49
N ASP A 264 12.23 0.09 -2.34
CA ASP A 264 11.81 -1.20 -1.75
C ASP A 264 10.44 -1.71 -2.27
N ASN A 265 9.82 -0.99 -3.22
CA ASN A 265 8.43 -1.22 -3.59
C ASN A 265 8.22 -2.59 -4.25
N MET A 266 7.12 -3.27 -3.91
CA MET A 266 6.76 -4.57 -4.49
C MET A 266 6.63 -4.53 -6.02
N LYS A 267 6.19 -3.41 -6.61
CA LYS A 267 6.06 -3.25 -8.07
C LYS A 267 7.43 -3.18 -8.75
N ALA A 268 8.45 -2.75 -8.01
CA ALA A 268 9.85 -2.73 -8.44
C ALA A 268 10.59 -4.03 -8.08
N GLY A 269 9.88 -5.07 -7.64
CA GLY A 269 10.45 -6.38 -7.32
C GLY A 269 10.82 -6.61 -5.85
N GLY A 270 10.57 -5.64 -4.96
CA GLY A 270 10.85 -5.77 -3.53
C GLY A 270 10.14 -6.95 -2.84
N LEU A 271 10.75 -7.44 -1.77
CA LEU A 271 10.19 -8.46 -0.89
C LEU A 271 9.21 -7.86 0.11
N LEU A 272 8.25 -8.68 0.52
CA LEU A 272 7.22 -8.39 1.51
C LEU A 272 7.30 -9.44 2.61
N ALA A 273 7.43 -9.02 3.87
CA ALA A 273 7.36 -9.89 5.04
C ALA A 273 6.20 -9.45 5.95
N PRO A 274 5.34 -10.37 6.43
CA PRO A 274 4.35 -10.02 7.43
C PRO A 274 5.08 -9.63 8.72
N VAL A 275 4.53 -8.64 9.44
CA VAL A 275 5.04 -8.24 10.75
C VAL A 275 4.02 -8.65 11.79
N ASP A 276 4.47 -9.36 12.82
CA ASP A 276 3.68 -9.58 14.01
C ASP A 276 3.49 -8.24 14.75
N ILE A 277 2.24 -7.78 14.89
CA ILE A 277 1.93 -6.43 15.38
C ILE A 277 2.38 -6.25 16.84
N GLU A 278 2.33 -7.30 17.65
CA GLU A 278 2.68 -7.20 19.07
C GLU A 278 4.19 -7.10 19.25
N THR A 279 4.93 -7.98 18.58
CA THR A 279 6.36 -8.18 18.80
C THR A 279 7.27 -7.45 17.82
N GLY A 280 6.77 -7.09 16.64
CA GLY A 280 7.59 -6.54 15.54
C GLY A 280 8.39 -7.60 14.80
N THR A 281 8.11 -8.88 15.04
CA THR A 281 8.83 -10.00 14.43
C THR A 281 8.40 -10.21 12.98
N LEU A 282 9.37 -10.35 12.09
CA LEU A 282 9.15 -10.65 10.68
C LEU A 282 8.85 -12.14 10.46
N GLY A 283 7.82 -12.43 9.67
CA GLY A 283 7.56 -13.76 9.15
C GLY A 283 8.26 -14.05 7.82
N LEU A 284 7.88 -15.16 7.19
CA LEU A 284 8.43 -15.60 5.91
C LEU A 284 8.12 -14.60 4.79
N ALA A 285 9.17 -14.09 4.14
CA ALA A 285 8.99 -13.10 3.07
C ALA A 285 8.60 -13.73 1.73
N CYS A 286 8.00 -12.92 0.86
CA CYS A 286 7.64 -13.31 -0.50
C CYS A 286 7.68 -12.10 -1.46
N LYS A 287 7.63 -12.36 -2.76
CA LYS A 287 7.40 -11.29 -3.76
C LYS A 287 5.92 -10.94 -3.84
N GLY A 288 5.62 -9.65 -4.06
CA GLY A 288 4.25 -9.16 -4.24
C GLY A 288 3.57 -9.70 -5.51
N TYR A 289 4.35 -9.91 -6.57
CA TYR A 289 3.91 -10.57 -7.80
C TYR A 289 4.89 -11.70 -8.12
N GLY A 290 4.39 -12.93 -8.26
CA GLY A 290 5.24 -14.11 -8.54
C GLY A 290 5.23 -15.16 -7.42
N GLY A 291 6.15 -16.11 -7.53
CA GLY A 291 6.42 -17.15 -6.53
C GLY A 291 7.67 -16.85 -5.71
N GLY A 292 7.99 -17.74 -4.77
CA GLY A 292 9.19 -17.65 -3.92
C GLY A 292 8.88 -17.30 -2.47
N ASP A 293 9.49 -18.08 -1.58
CA ASP A 293 9.46 -17.92 -0.14
C ASP A 293 10.90 -17.66 0.32
N TYR A 294 11.09 -16.62 1.11
CA TYR A 294 12.41 -16.11 1.46
C TYR A 294 12.53 -16.01 2.97
N ALA A 295 13.18 -17.01 3.58
CA ALA A 295 13.54 -16.95 4.99
C ALA A 295 14.78 -16.07 5.23
N ALA A 296 15.59 -15.90 4.19
CA ALA A 296 16.74 -15.01 4.14
C ALA A 296 16.70 -14.17 2.87
N HIS A 297 17.36 -13.02 2.90
CA HIS A 297 17.44 -12.07 1.80
C HIS A 297 18.26 -12.69 0.64
N PRO A 298 17.72 -12.72 -0.60
CA PRO A 298 18.30 -13.50 -1.70
C PRO A 298 19.66 -12.99 -2.20
N VAL A 299 19.97 -11.70 -1.96
CA VAL A 299 21.26 -11.09 -2.36
C VAL A 299 22.30 -11.16 -1.23
N THR A 300 21.95 -10.67 -0.04
CA THR A 300 22.90 -10.53 1.10
C THR A 300 23.01 -11.79 1.96
N GLY A 301 22.06 -12.72 1.89
CA GLY A 301 21.97 -13.87 2.79
C GLY A 301 21.49 -13.53 4.21
N ALA A 302 21.18 -12.26 4.52
CA ALA A 302 20.73 -11.85 5.85
C ALA A 302 19.40 -12.52 6.23
N THR A 303 19.24 -12.89 7.50
CA THR A 303 18.01 -13.55 7.97
C THR A 303 16.83 -12.58 7.97
N ILE A 304 15.70 -13.00 7.39
CA ILE A 304 14.45 -12.24 7.42
C ILE A 304 13.51 -12.82 8.47
N THR A 305 13.16 -14.10 8.37
CA THR A 305 12.20 -14.73 9.28
C THR A 305 12.75 -14.74 10.70
N GLY A 306 11.96 -14.25 11.65
CA GLY A 306 12.34 -14.15 13.06
C GLY A 306 13.12 -12.88 13.42
N CYS A 307 13.48 -12.04 12.44
CA CYS A 307 14.09 -10.74 12.72
C CYS A 307 13.08 -9.83 13.44
N VAL A 308 13.50 -9.18 14.52
CA VAL A 308 12.69 -8.20 15.25
C VAL A 308 13.03 -6.81 14.75
N LEU A 309 12.03 -6.05 14.31
CA LEU A 309 12.22 -4.71 13.80
C LEU A 309 12.70 -3.74 14.90
N PRO A 310 13.77 -2.96 14.68
CA PRO A 310 14.27 -2.01 15.68
C PRO A 310 13.29 -0.85 15.90
N GLY A 311 13.05 -0.47 17.15
CA GLY A 311 12.15 0.63 17.50
C GLY A 311 10.68 0.38 17.13
N TRP A 312 10.24 -0.89 17.16
CA TRP A 312 8.89 -1.27 16.74
C TRP A 312 7.77 -0.62 17.57
N PRO A 313 7.81 -0.59 18.92
CA PRO A 313 6.82 0.13 19.71
C PRO A 313 6.68 1.60 19.31
N GLU A 314 7.81 2.28 19.14
CA GLU A 314 7.88 3.69 18.75
C GLU A 314 7.30 3.91 17.35
N ALA A 315 7.47 2.95 16.44
CA ALA A 315 6.95 3.02 15.08
C ALA A 315 5.41 2.90 15.07
N LYS A 316 4.85 2.02 15.91
CA LYS A 316 3.39 1.93 16.12
C LYS A 316 2.84 3.22 16.71
N ASP A 317 3.48 3.73 17.76
CA ASP A 317 3.06 4.97 18.44
C ASP A 317 3.12 6.17 17.51
N LEU A 318 4.16 6.25 16.67
CA LEU A 318 4.28 7.28 15.65
C LEU A 318 3.11 7.23 14.65
N ALA A 319 2.75 6.04 14.16
CA ALA A 319 1.65 5.88 13.20
C ALA A 319 0.29 6.27 13.82
N VAL A 320 0.03 5.85 15.06
CA VAL A 320 -1.20 6.20 15.80
C VAL A 320 -1.26 7.71 16.06
N ARG A 321 -0.18 8.29 16.59
CA ARG A 321 -0.07 9.73 16.86
C ARG A 321 -0.26 10.54 15.58
N ALA A 322 0.39 10.15 14.48
CA ALA A 322 0.27 10.83 13.20
C ALA A 322 -1.17 10.87 12.69
N HIS A 323 -1.86 9.73 12.76
CA HIS A 323 -3.27 9.63 12.40
C HIS A 323 -4.13 10.53 13.31
N ALA A 324 -3.88 10.53 14.62
CA ALA A 324 -4.68 11.28 15.59
C ALA A 324 -4.50 12.80 15.50
N THR A 325 -3.29 13.29 15.21
CA THR A 325 -2.97 14.72 15.33
C THR A 325 -2.89 15.45 14.00
N GLY A 326 -2.24 14.87 12.98
CA GLY A 326 -2.00 15.52 11.69
C GLY A 326 -2.95 15.12 10.56
N PHE A 327 -3.62 13.97 10.73
CA PHE A 327 -4.38 13.33 9.66
C PHE A 327 -5.71 12.73 10.14
N ALA A 328 -6.32 13.32 11.18
CA ALA A 328 -7.60 12.89 11.76
C ALA A 328 -8.79 13.03 10.79
N ASP A 329 -8.57 13.67 9.64
CA ASP A 329 -9.52 13.87 8.56
C ASP A 329 -9.69 12.63 7.65
N TYR A 330 -8.96 11.54 7.92
CA TYR A 330 -9.06 10.25 7.24
C TYR A 330 -9.55 9.16 8.20
N ALA A 331 -10.28 8.16 7.70
CA ALA A 331 -10.71 7.02 8.53
C ALA A 331 -9.65 5.90 8.58
N LEU A 332 -8.82 5.83 7.53
CA LEU A 332 -7.89 4.74 7.29
C LEU A 332 -6.66 5.29 6.55
N ILE A 333 -5.46 4.95 7.04
CA ILE A 333 -4.19 5.41 6.47
C ILE A 333 -3.18 4.25 6.49
N GLY A 334 -2.46 4.06 5.40
CA GLY A 334 -1.25 3.24 5.36
C GLY A 334 0.00 4.10 5.38
N TRP A 335 0.77 4.02 6.44
CA TRP A 335 2.02 4.74 6.67
C TRP A 335 3.20 3.94 6.16
N ASP A 336 4.06 4.56 5.36
CA ASP A 336 5.40 4.03 5.07
C ASP A 336 6.37 4.62 6.09
N VAL A 337 6.77 3.78 7.05
CA VAL A 337 7.65 4.15 8.16
C VAL A 337 9.05 3.62 7.88
N ALA A 338 10.05 4.50 7.96
CA ALA A 338 11.45 4.09 7.99
C ALA A 338 11.92 4.00 9.43
N LEU A 339 12.65 2.94 9.75
CA LEU A 339 13.29 2.75 11.05
C LEU A 339 14.72 3.27 10.91
N THR A 340 15.09 4.28 11.68
CA THR A 340 16.39 4.97 11.60
C THR A 340 17.13 4.89 12.94
N PRO A 341 18.44 5.20 12.99
CA PRO A 341 19.18 5.24 14.25
C PRO A 341 18.54 6.16 15.31
N ASP A 342 17.96 7.28 14.88
CA ASP A 342 17.37 8.31 15.74
C ASP A 342 15.88 8.07 16.04
N GLY A 343 15.37 6.90 15.67
CA GLY A 343 13.97 6.51 15.82
C GLY A 343 13.21 6.43 14.49
N PRO A 344 11.94 6.01 14.54
CA PRO A 344 11.12 5.87 13.34
C PRO A 344 10.70 7.23 12.77
N ILE A 345 10.61 7.33 11.45
CA ILE A 345 10.12 8.52 10.75
C ILE A 345 9.09 8.15 9.68
N LEU A 346 8.15 9.07 9.41
CA LEU A 346 7.15 8.93 8.37
C LEU A 346 7.73 9.35 7.01
N VAL A 347 7.88 8.39 6.10
CA VAL A 347 8.40 8.66 4.74
C VAL A 347 7.28 9.09 3.79
N GLU A 348 6.13 8.41 3.87
CA GLU A 348 4.94 8.68 3.06
C GLU A 348 3.69 8.18 3.82
N GLY A 349 2.54 8.78 3.54
CA GLY A 349 1.24 8.26 3.97
C GLY A 349 0.38 7.91 2.77
N ASN A 350 -0.53 6.95 2.90
CA ASN A 350 -1.38 6.50 1.80
C ASN A 350 -2.84 6.45 2.24
N GLY A 351 -3.69 7.28 1.62
CA GLY A 351 -5.14 7.33 1.90
C GLY A 351 -5.97 6.23 1.20
N LYS A 352 -5.34 5.31 0.47
CA LYS A 352 -5.98 4.19 -0.24
C LYS A 352 -5.10 2.93 -0.17
N PRO A 353 -4.62 2.53 1.02
CA PRO A 353 -3.65 1.45 1.10
C PRO A 353 -4.30 0.18 0.59
N GLY A 354 -3.68 -0.42 -0.43
CA GLY A 354 -4.22 -1.60 -1.07
C GLY A 354 -4.12 -2.85 -0.19
N VAL A 355 -5.12 -3.71 -0.27
CA VAL A 355 -5.18 -4.95 0.53
C VAL A 355 -4.29 -6.10 0.00
N LEU A 356 -3.74 -5.98 -1.21
CA LEU A 356 -2.94 -7.05 -1.83
C LEU A 356 -1.72 -7.39 -0.99
N MET A 357 -0.94 -6.38 -0.60
CA MET A 357 0.34 -6.55 0.07
C MET A 357 0.22 -7.24 1.44
N PRO A 358 -0.58 -6.72 2.39
CA PRO A 358 -0.71 -7.36 3.70
C PRO A 358 -1.30 -8.77 3.60
N GLN A 359 -2.31 -9.00 2.75
CA GLN A 359 -2.92 -10.33 2.59
C GLN A 359 -1.98 -11.33 1.91
N ARG A 360 -1.12 -10.85 0.99
CA ARG A 360 -0.10 -11.67 0.33
C ARG A 360 1.00 -12.07 1.30
N ALA A 361 1.53 -11.10 2.05
CA ALA A 361 2.61 -11.32 2.99
C ALA A 361 2.18 -12.25 4.13
N ALA A 362 1.02 -11.99 4.74
CA ALA A 362 0.51 -12.78 5.87
C ALA A 362 -0.08 -14.13 5.46
N ARG A 363 -0.36 -14.35 4.16
CA ARG A 363 -1.13 -15.50 3.64
C ARG A 363 -2.44 -15.70 4.39
N ARG A 364 -3.06 -14.59 4.75
CA ARG A 364 -4.29 -14.54 5.53
C ARG A 364 -5.11 -13.34 5.09
N GLY A 365 -6.42 -13.48 5.12
CA GLY A 365 -7.33 -12.38 4.84
C GLY A 365 -7.36 -11.36 5.97
N LEU A 366 -7.47 -10.07 5.63
CA LEU A 366 -7.55 -8.99 6.61
C LEU A 366 -8.88 -8.96 7.39
N GLY A 367 -9.91 -9.60 6.85
CA GLY A 367 -11.26 -9.64 7.39
C GLY A 367 -11.41 -10.34 8.74
N GLU A 368 -10.45 -11.20 9.09
CA GLU A 368 -10.51 -12.02 10.31
C GLU A 368 -10.01 -11.29 11.58
N GLY A 369 -9.49 -10.07 11.43
CA GLY A 369 -8.95 -9.27 12.53
C GLY A 369 -9.59 -7.89 12.65
N ARG A 370 -8.90 -7.01 13.37
CA ARG A 370 -9.35 -5.63 13.63
C ARG A 370 -9.52 -4.82 12.35
N TYR A 371 -8.76 -5.09 11.29
CA TYR A 371 -8.98 -4.48 9.97
C TYR A 371 -10.40 -4.74 9.47
N GLY A 372 -10.84 -6.01 9.44
CA GLY A 372 -12.16 -6.40 8.99
C GLY A 372 -13.28 -5.80 9.84
N ALA A 373 -13.14 -5.85 11.16
CA ALA A 373 -14.11 -5.30 12.11
C ALA A 373 -14.29 -3.78 11.92
N LEU A 374 -13.19 -3.03 11.87
CA LEU A 374 -13.24 -1.58 11.71
C LEU A 374 -13.67 -1.15 10.31
N LEU A 375 -13.30 -1.91 9.28
CA LEU A 375 -13.83 -1.69 7.94
C LEU A 375 -15.36 -1.83 7.92
N ALA A 376 -15.90 -2.89 8.52
CA ALA A 376 -17.34 -3.11 8.63
C ALA A 376 -18.03 -1.99 9.44
N HIS A 377 -17.41 -1.56 10.54
CA HIS A 377 -17.87 -0.42 11.35
C HIS A 377 -18.01 0.85 10.49
N HIS A 378 -16.96 1.26 9.80
CA HIS A 378 -17.00 2.48 8.97
C HIS A 378 -18.00 2.35 7.81
N LEU A 379 -18.03 1.20 7.13
CA LEU A 379 -19.01 0.96 6.08
C LEU A 379 -20.46 1.00 6.59
N SER A 380 -20.71 0.72 7.88
CA SER A 380 -22.03 0.83 8.50
C SER A 380 -22.51 2.29 8.64
N ARG A 381 -21.58 3.23 8.83
CA ARG A 381 -21.87 4.63 9.18
C ARG A 381 -21.86 5.60 8.00
N VAL A 382 -21.22 5.23 6.91
CA VAL A 382 -21.25 6.04 5.68
C VAL A 382 -22.59 5.79 4.97
N LEU A 383 -23.42 6.84 4.90
CA LEU A 383 -24.67 6.88 4.15
C LEU A 383 -24.41 6.94 2.65
#